data_AF-A0A849MBQ1-F1
#
_entry.id   AF-A0A849MBQ1-F1
#
_cell.length_a   1.000
_cell.length_b   1.000
_cell.length_c   1.000
_cell.angle_alpha   90.00
_cell.angle_beta   90.00
_cell.angle_gamma   90.00
#
_symmetry.space_group_name_H-M   'P 1'
#
loop_
_entity.id
_entity.type
_entity.pdbx_description
1 polymer ?
#
loop_
_entity_poly.entity_id
_entity_poly.type
_entity_poly.pdbx_seq_one_letter_code
_entity_poly.pdbx_strand_id
1 'polypeptide(L)'
;MSSLVQFIKYEILLILIGFIVVIIFQVFNGRINLQSLLRDKKSRKLSSGRMQQLFFTLIISLHYLYLTFKNPSAFPEIEQTYLYLLAGSGFVYLGGKARSIGWLVKKYFR
;
A
#
# COMPACT_ATOMS: atom_id res chain seq x y z
N MET A 1 -19.13 -16.85 20.80
CA MET A 1 -17.66 -16.74 20.76
C MET A 1 -17.17 -16.81 22.20
N SER A 2 -16.09 -17.54 22.49
CA SER A 2 -15.51 -17.54 23.85
C SER A 2 -15.01 -16.13 24.20
N SER A 3 -15.15 -15.73 25.46
CA SER A 3 -14.70 -14.42 25.98
C SER A 3 -13.21 -14.17 25.68
N LEU A 4 -12.40 -15.23 25.65
CA LEU A 4 -10.99 -15.20 25.28
C LEU A 4 -10.75 -14.75 23.82
N VAL A 5 -11.54 -15.23 22.86
CA VAL A 5 -11.39 -14.85 21.45
C VAL A 5 -11.77 -13.38 21.22
N GLN A 6 -12.76 -12.87 21.95
CA GLN A 6 -13.13 -11.45 21.89
C GLN A 6 -12.02 -10.56 22.47
N PHE A 7 -11.41 -10.96 23.59
CA PHE A 7 -10.30 -10.22 24.20
C PHE A 7 -9.12 -10.07 23.24
N ILE A 8 -8.66 -11.18 22.65
CA ILE A 8 -7.54 -11.20 21.69
C ILE A 8 -7.82 -10.29 20.48
N LYS A 9 -9.05 -10.29 19.96
CA LYS A 9 -9.44 -9.44 18.83
C LYS A 9 -9.24 -7.95 19.14
N TYR A 10 -9.70 -7.49 20.30
CA TYR A 10 -9.58 -6.09 20.68
C TYR A 10 -8.14 -5.70 20.99
N GLU A 11 -7.36 -6.60 21.58
CA GLU A 11 -5.94 -6.38 21.82
C GLU A 11 -5.16 -6.18 20.51
N ILE A 12 -5.36 -7.07 19.53
CA ILE A 12 -4.72 -6.95 18.21
C ILE A 12 -5.16 -5.67 17.51
N LEU A 13 -6.45 -5.32 17.57
CA LEU A 13 -6.97 -4.08 17.00
C LEU A 13 -6.28 -2.86 17.63
N LEU A 14 -6.15 -2.84 18.96
CA LEU A 14 -5.53 -1.75 19.70
C LEU A 14 -4.06 -1.59 19.33
N ILE A 15 -3.31 -2.70 19.27
CA ILE A 15 -1.90 -2.68 18.84
C ILE A 15 -1.77 -2.12 17.42
N LEU A 16 -2.64 -2.57 16.51
CA LEU A 16 -2.57 -2.18 15.10
C LEU A 16 -2.94 -0.71 14.89
N ILE A 17 -4.00 -0.23 15.55
CA ILE A 17 -4.35 1.20 15.57
C ILE A 17 -3.22 2.01 16.19
N GLY A 18 -2.66 1.57 17.32
CA GLY A 18 -1.52 2.22 17.96
C GLY A 18 -0.33 2.35 17.03
N PHE A 19 0.00 1.29 16.28
CA PHE A 19 1.06 1.31 15.29
C PHE A 19 0.80 2.30 14.14
N ILE A 20 -0.43 2.33 13.61
CA ILE A 20 -0.83 3.30 12.58
C ILE A 20 -0.69 4.73 13.10
N VAL A 21 -1.16 5.01 14.32
CA VAL A 21 -1.06 6.34 14.95
C VAL A 21 0.40 6.75 15.11
N VAL A 22 1.26 5.84 15.58
CA VAL A 22 2.71 6.10 15.71
C VAL A 22 3.35 6.39 14.36
N ILE A 23 3.04 5.63 13.31
CA ILE A 23 3.55 5.90 11.96
C ILE A 23 3.11 7.27 11.49
N ILE A 24 1.82 7.60 11.59
CA ILE A 24 1.27 8.88 11.18
C ILE A 24 1.96 10.02 11.95
N PHE A 25 2.12 9.88 13.26
CA PHE A 25 2.82 10.85 14.09
C PHE A 25 4.28 11.03 13.66
N GLN A 26 4.99 9.94 13.36
CA GLN A 26 6.38 10.01 12.90
C GLN A 26 6.50 10.60 11.48
N VAL A 27 5.50 10.40 10.62
CA VAL A 27 5.39 11.06 9.31
C VAL A 27 5.23 12.57 9.48
N PHE A 28 4.33 13.02 10.36
CA PHE A 28 4.12 14.45 10.62
C PHE A 28 5.35 15.12 11.26
N ASN A 29 6.04 14.42 12.16
CA ASN A 29 7.29 14.90 12.75
C ASN A 29 8.50 14.85 11.80
N GLY A 30 8.32 14.40 10.55
CA GLY A 30 9.37 14.33 9.55
C GLY A 30 10.45 13.27 9.81
N ARG A 31 10.28 12.42 10.84
CA ARG A 31 11.20 11.29 11.11
C ARG A 31 11.09 10.23 10.02
N ILE A 32 9.88 10.00 9.51
CA ILE A 32 9.64 9.14 8.35
C ILE A 32 9.60 10.02 7.09
N ASN A 33 10.64 9.91 6.27
CA ASN A 33 10.74 10.68 5.04
C ASN A 33 9.93 10.03 3.89
N LEU A 34 8.68 10.46 3.73
CA LEU A 34 7.82 10.05 2.61
C LEU A 34 8.35 10.50 1.24
N GLN A 35 9.26 11.48 1.19
CA GLN A 35 9.83 11.93 -0.07
C GLN A 35 10.67 10.83 -0.73
N SER A 36 11.38 10.02 0.05
CA SER A 36 12.14 8.89 -0.51
C SER A 36 11.22 7.83 -1.14
N LEU A 37 10.03 7.65 -0.56
CA LEU A 37 9.04 6.70 -1.06
C LEU A 37 8.34 7.23 -2.32
N LEU A 38 7.89 8.49 -2.28
CA LEU A 38 7.00 9.07 -3.29
C LEU A 38 7.73 9.82 -4.41
N ARG A 39 8.96 10.32 -4.20
CA ARG A 39 9.69 11.07 -5.24
C ARG A 39 10.53 10.16 -6.12
N ASP A 40 10.58 10.53 -7.39
CA ASP A 40 11.48 9.89 -8.33
C ASP A 40 12.93 10.37 -8.10
N LYS A 41 13.88 9.43 -8.13
CA LYS A 41 15.30 9.71 -7.83
C LYS A 41 15.92 10.65 -8.87
N LYS A 42 15.42 10.64 -10.10
CA LYS A 42 15.96 11.44 -11.22
C LYS A 42 15.36 12.85 -11.31
N SER A 43 14.04 12.99 -11.15
CA SER A 43 13.37 14.27 -11.39
C SER A 43 13.12 15.08 -10.12
N ARG A 44 13.30 14.49 -8.92
CA ARG A 44 12.84 15.01 -7.62
C ARG A 44 11.35 15.39 -7.59
N LYS A 45 10.57 15.03 -8.62
CA LYS A 45 9.12 15.22 -8.68
C LYS A 45 8.41 14.04 -8.02
N LEU A 46 7.19 14.27 -7.57
CA LEU A 46 6.32 13.21 -7.08
C LEU A 46 6.03 12.21 -8.20
N SER A 47 6.23 10.93 -7.92
CA SER A 47 5.90 9.83 -8.83
C SER A 47 4.46 9.42 -8.60
N SER A 48 3.57 9.81 -9.53
CA SER A 48 2.15 9.44 -9.49
C SER A 48 1.94 7.94 -9.38
N GLY A 49 2.76 7.13 -10.06
CA GLY A 49 2.66 5.67 -10.01
C GLY A 49 2.99 5.07 -8.63
N ARG A 50 4.02 5.58 -7.94
CA ARG A 50 4.35 5.11 -6.58
C ARG A 50 3.29 5.52 -5.57
N MET A 51 2.72 6.72 -5.75
CA MET A 51 1.61 7.20 -4.95
C MET A 51 0.36 6.34 -5.15
N GLN A 52 0.00 6.06 -6.41
CA GLN A 52 -1.12 5.18 -6.77
C GLN A 52 -0.96 3.78 -6.15
N GLN A 53 0.21 3.17 -6.28
CA GLN A 53 0.48 1.84 -5.75
C GLN A 53 0.39 1.82 -4.21
N LEU A 54 0.86 2.87 -3.53
CA LEU A 54 0.70 3.02 -2.08
C LEU A 54 -0.77 3.11 -1.68
N PHE A 55 -1.57 3.92 -2.38
CA PHE A 55 -3.00 4.07 -2.09
C PHE A 55 -3.77 2.76 -2.28
N PHE A 56 -3.57 2.05 -3.39
CA PHE A 56 -4.24 0.77 -3.61
C PHE A 56 -3.85 -0.27 -2.56
N THR A 57 -2.57 -0.35 -2.20
CA THR A 57 -2.10 -1.27 -1.15
C THR A 57 -2.76 -0.93 0.19
N LEU A 58 -2.83 0.35 0.56
CA LEU A 58 -3.44 0.80 1.80
C LEU A 58 -4.93 0.45 1.86
N ILE A 59 -5.70 0.81 0.82
CA ILE A 59 -7.15 0.55 0.76
C ILE A 59 -7.43 -0.96 0.84
N ILE A 60 -6.72 -1.76 0.04
CA ILE A 60 -6.93 -3.22 0.02
C ILE A 60 -6.54 -3.85 1.36
N SER A 61 -5.44 -3.41 1.99
CA SER A 61 -5.03 -3.90 3.30
C SER A 61 -6.05 -3.57 4.41
N LEU A 62 -6.62 -2.36 4.40
CA LEU A 62 -7.68 -1.97 5.34
C LEU A 62 -8.97 -2.75 5.10
N HIS A 63 -9.32 -2.99 3.83
CA HIS A 63 -10.48 -3.81 3.49
C HIS A 63 -10.30 -5.26 3.94
N TYR A 64 -9.13 -5.84 3.73
CA TYR A 64 -8.78 -7.18 4.19
C TYR A 64 -8.87 -7.30 5.73
N LEU A 65 -8.35 -6.30 6.43
CA LEU A 65 -8.46 -6.21 7.88
C LEU A 65 -9.92 -6.16 8.33
N TYR A 66 -10.75 -5.33 7.69
CA TYR A 66 -12.18 -5.25 7.97
C TYR A 66 -12.90 -6.60 7.78
N LEU A 67 -12.62 -7.33 6.70
CA LEU A 67 -13.19 -8.66 6.46
C LEU A 67 -12.79 -9.66 7.55
N THR A 68 -11.52 -9.62 7.97
CA THR A 68 -10.99 -10.45 9.06
C THR A 68 -11.72 -10.18 10.38
N PHE A 69 -12.03 -8.91 10.67
CA PHE A 69 -12.79 -8.56 11.87
C PHE A 69 -14.25 -8.99 11.80
N LYS A 70 -14.88 -8.84 10.63
CA LYS A 70 -16.29 -9.20 10.37
C LYS A 70 -16.50 -10.71 10.55
N ASN A 71 -15.63 -11.52 9.96
CA ASN A 71 -15.72 -12.99 9.99
C ASN A 71 -14.38 -13.61 10.43
N PRO A 72 -14.10 -13.68 11.74
CA PRO A 72 -12.81 -14.16 12.26
C PRO A 72 -12.62 -15.67 12.20
N SER A 73 -13.70 -16.42 11.98
CA SER A 73 -13.70 -17.89 12.03
C SER A 73 -13.25 -18.52 10.71
N ALA A 74 -13.07 -17.71 9.66
CA ALA A 74 -12.65 -18.15 8.35
C ALA A 74 -11.64 -17.16 7.78
N PHE A 75 -10.75 -17.64 6.92
CA PHE A 75 -9.87 -16.77 6.17
C PHE A 75 -10.73 -15.93 5.21
N PRO A 76 -10.57 -14.60 5.18
CA PRO A 76 -11.40 -13.77 4.33
C PRO A 76 -11.12 -14.06 2.85
N GLU A 77 -12.18 -14.38 2.11
CA GLU A 77 -12.11 -14.52 0.66
C GLU A 77 -12.02 -13.12 0.05
N ILE A 78 -10.92 -12.87 -0.66
CA ILE A 78 -10.71 -11.61 -1.39
C ILE A 78 -11.33 -11.77 -2.76
N GLU A 79 -12.28 -10.90 -3.10
CA GLU A 79 -12.86 -10.85 -4.45
C GLU A 79 -11.76 -10.60 -5.49
N GLN A 80 -11.79 -11.35 -6.60
CA GLN A 80 -10.77 -11.25 -7.66
C GLN A 80 -10.62 -9.82 -8.19
N THR A 81 -11.68 -9.02 -8.17
CA THR A 81 -11.67 -7.60 -8.55
C THR A 81 -10.60 -6.80 -7.79
N TYR A 82 -10.40 -7.02 -6.49
CA TYR A 82 -9.36 -6.33 -5.71
C TYR A 82 -7.96 -6.79 -6.11
N LEU A 83 -7.79 -8.08 -6.41
CA LEU A 83 -6.52 -8.62 -6.89
C LEU A 83 -6.17 -8.05 -8.27
N TYR A 84 -7.15 -7.92 -9.17
CA TYR A 84 -6.97 -7.29 -10.48
C TYR A 84 -6.66 -5.81 -10.37
N LEU A 85 -7.28 -5.07 -9.44
CA LEU A 85 -6.94 -3.67 -9.20
C LEU A 85 -5.50 -3.50 -8.71
N LEU A 86 -5.06 -4.33 -7.76
CA LEU A 86 -3.69 -4.29 -7.26
C LEU A 86 -2.69 -4.67 -8.36
N ALA A 87 -2.92 -5.79 -9.05
CA ALA A 87 -2.06 -6.26 -10.14
C ALA A 87 -2.02 -5.26 -11.30
N GLY A 88 -3.18 -4.73 -11.69
CA GLY A 88 -3.32 -3.70 -12.72
C GLY A 88 -2.55 -2.43 -12.38
N SER A 89 -2.59 -1.97 -11.12
CA SER A 89 -1.80 -0.82 -10.68
C SER A 89 -0.29 -1.03 -10.86
N GLY A 90 0.20 -2.25 -10.59
CA GLY A 90 1.59 -2.66 -10.83
C GLY A 90 1.93 -2.72 -12.31
N PHE A 91 1.05 -3.28 -13.14
CA PHE A 91 1.25 -3.35 -14.60
C PHE A 91 1.30 -1.96 -15.24
N VAL A 92 0.43 -1.04 -14.84
CA VAL A 92 0.46 0.36 -15.32
C VAL A 92 1.78 1.04 -14.93
N TYR A 93 2.25 0.81 -13.70
CA TYR A 93 3.54 1.34 -13.25
C TYR A 93 4.72 0.78 -14.06
N LEU A 94 4.77 -0.54 -14.25
CA LEU A 94 5.82 -1.21 -15.02
C LEU A 94 5.80 -0.80 -16.50
N GLY A 95 4.62 -0.68 -17.10
CA GLY A 95 4.46 -0.20 -18.47
C GLY A 95 5.00 1.22 -18.66
N GLY A 96 4.66 2.14 -17.74
CA GLY A 96 5.22 3.49 -17.72
C GLY A 96 6.75 3.51 -17.61
N LYS A 97 7.31 2.64 -16.76
CA LYS A 97 8.76 2.49 -16.58
C LYS A 97 9.44 1.95 -17.84
N ALA A 98 8.89 0.89 -18.44
CA ALA A 98 9.40 0.31 -19.68
C ALA A 98 9.42 1.34 -20.82
N ARG A 99 8.35 2.13 -20.98
CA ARG A 99 8.30 3.21 -21.98
C ARG A 99 9.38 4.26 -21.76
N SER A 100 9.63 4.66 -20.50
CA SER A 100 10.69 5.63 -20.17
C SER A 100 12.09 5.10 -20.48
N ILE A 101 12.34 3.81 -20.25
CA ILE A 101 13.61 3.15 -20.56
C ILE A 101 13.79 3.11 -22.08
N GLY A 102 12.76 2.68 -22.82
CA GLY A 102 12.80 2.67 -24.29
C GLY A 102 13.06 4.05 -24.89
N TRP A 103 12.46 5.10 -24.33
CA TRP A 103 12.74 6.48 -24.75
C TRP A 103 14.19 6.90 -24.47
N LEU A 104 14.74 6.54 -23.31
CA LEU A 104 16.13 6.82 -22.94
C LEU A 104 17.13 6.13 -23.89
N VAL A 105 16.90 4.85 -24.19
CA VAL A 105 17.74 4.08 -25.12
C VAL A 105 17.74 4.74 -26.50
N LYS A 106 16.56 5.12 -27.01
CA LYS A 106 16.43 5.79 -28.31
C LYS A 106 17.10 7.17 -28.36
N LYS A 107 17.18 7.88 -27.22
CA LYS A 107 17.83 9.20 -27.12
C LYS A 107 19.35 9.14 -27.06
N TYR A 108 19.94 8.07 -26.50
CA TYR A 108 21.39 7.92 -26.32
C TYR A 108 22.09 7.18 -27.46
N PHE A 109 21.36 6.34 -28.22
CA PHE A 109 21.88 5.59 -29.36
C PHE A 109 21.53 6.21 -30.73
N ARG A 110 21.22 7.51 -30.75
CA ARG A 110 21.11 8.36 -31.93
C ARG A 110 22.00 9.57 -31.74
#